data_AF-A0A9D4VRA6-F1
#
_entry.id   AF-A0A9D4VRA6-F1
#
_cell.length_a   1.000
_cell.length_b   1.000
_cell.length_c   1.000
_cell.angle_alpha   90.00
_cell.angle_beta   90.00
_cell.angle_gamma   90.00
#
_symmetry.space_group_name_H-M   'P 1'
#
loop_
_entity.id
_entity.type
_entity.pdbx_description
1 polymer ?
#
loop_
_entity_poly.entity_id
_entity_poly.type
_entity_poly.pdbx_seq_one_letter_code
_entity_poly.pdbx_strand_id
1 'polypeptide(L)'
;KDYVVPEHAALLCASKCSFVSGLFPPLHEESTKSTKFSSIATQFKQQLQSLLETLSATEPHYIRCVKPNNLLKPGIFENNDVLQQLRCGGVMEAIRISCAGYPTRKNFDEFVQRFSIMEPKVLKSWYLLLLFSVFSFSDHTDECDCTEHN
;
A
#
# COMPACT_ATOMS: atom_id res chain seq x y z
N LYS A 1 -3.05 6.84 34.88
CA LYS A 1 -1.79 6.17 34.44
C LYS A 1 -2.17 4.71 34.32
N ASP A 2 -2.49 4.24 33.11
CA ASP A 2 -3.13 2.94 32.89
C ASP A 2 -2.08 1.84 32.77
N TYR A 3 -1.34 1.61 33.86
CA TYR A 3 -0.37 0.52 33.94
C TYR A 3 -0.82 -0.49 34.99
N VAL A 4 -0.57 -1.78 34.71
CA VAL A 4 -0.71 -2.82 35.72
C VAL A 4 0.45 -2.68 36.69
N VAL A 5 0.10 -2.50 37.96
CA VAL A 5 1.07 -2.43 39.07
C VAL A 5 1.88 -3.73 39.10
N PRO A 6 3.23 -3.68 39.14
CA PRO A 6 4.08 -4.88 39.02
C PRO A 6 3.74 -6.00 40.00
N GLU A 7 3.34 -5.63 41.23
CA GLU A 7 2.91 -6.56 42.27
C GLU A 7 1.64 -7.33 41.89
N HIS A 8 0.69 -6.67 41.20
CA HIS A 8 -0.52 -7.32 40.71
C HIS A 8 -0.19 -8.28 39.56
N ALA A 9 0.72 -7.89 38.65
CA ALA A 9 1.18 -8.76 37.58
C ALA A 9 1.88 -10.01 38.13
N ALA A 10 2.72 -9.87 39.15
CA ALA A 10 3.40 -10.99 39.80
C ALA A 10 2.41 -11.96 40.48
N LEU A 11 1.38 -11.43 41.16
CA LEU A 11 0.34 -12.25 41.77
C LEU A 11 -0.48 -13.04 40.73
N LEU A 12 -0.82 -12.39 39.61
CA LEU A 12 -1.56 -13.05 38.52
C LEU A 12 -0.71 -14.09 37.80
N CYS A 13 0.59 -13.83 37.62
CA CYS A 13 1.55 -14.79 37.08
C CYS A 13 1.69 -16.04 37.96
N ALA A 14 1.56 -15.91 39.29
CA ALA A 14 1.62 -17.02 40.24
C ALA A 14 0.32 -17.85 40.30
N SER A 15 -0.69 -17.54 39.48
CA SER A 15 -1.94 -18.28 39.43
C SER A 15 -1.73 -19.73 39.01
N LYS A 16 -2.46 -20.65 39.64
CA LYS A 16 -2.47 -22.09 39.28
C LYS A 16 -3.21 -22.37 37.97
N CYS A 17 -4.00 -21.41 37.49
CA CYS A 17 -4.68 -21.53 36.19
C CYS A 17 -3.72 -21.12 35.08
N SER A 18 -3.39 -22.06 34.19
CA SER A 18 -2.45 -21.84 33.07
C SER A 18 -2.85 -20.70 32.14
N PHE A 19 -4.16 -20.50 31.93
CA PHE A 19 -4.66 -19.35 31.17
C PHE A 19 -4.31 -18.03 31.86
N VAL A 20 -4.56 -17.92 33.17
CA VAL A 20 -4.36 -16.67 33.93
C VAL A 20 -2.88 -16.32 34.07
N SER A 21 -2.03 -17.30 34.38
CA SER A 21 -0.59 -17.07 34.44
C SER A 21 0.00 -16.72 33.07
N GLY A 22 -0.57 -17.25 31.97
CA GLY A 22 -0.17 -16.93 30.60
C GLY A 22 -0.51 -15.52 30.12
N LEU A 23 -1.46 -14.82 30.76
CA LEU A 23 -1.82 -13.44 30.38
C LEU A 23 -0.76 -12.41 30.79
N PHE A 24 0.04 -12.73 31.82
CA PHE A 24 1.05 -11.83 32.39
C PHE A 24 2.40 -12.56 32.46
N PRO A 25 3.05 -12.80 31.31
CA PRO A 25 4.36 -13.45 31.31
C PRO A 25 5.35 -12.62 32.13
N PRO A 26 6.28 -13.28 32.84
CA PRO A 26 7.29 -12.58 33.62
C PRO A 26 8.08 -11.65 32.71
N LEU A 27 8.19 -10.38 33.10
CA LEU A 27 8.99 -9.39 32.38
C LEU A 27 10.44 -9.87 32.37
N HIS A 28 11.06 -9.88 31.19
CA HIS A 28 12.46 -10.25 31.03
C HIS A 28 13.32 -9.23 31.79
N GLU A 29 14.07 -9.66 32.81
CA GLU A 29 15.04 -8.81 33.51
C GLU A 29 16.27 -8.58 32.63
N GLU A 30 16.11 -7.79 31.57
CA GLU A 30 17.28 -7.28 30.85
C GLU A 30 17.87 -6.09 31.61
N SER A 31 18.84 -6.41 32.47
CA SER A 31 20.07 -5.67 32.75
C SER A 31 19.98 -4.14 32.88
N THR A 32 20.14 -3.69 34.13
CA THR A 32 20.97 -2.56 34.57
C THR A 32 21.02 -1.30 33.66
N LYS A 33 20.25 -0.28 34.08
CA LYS A 33 20.53 1.19 34.07
C LYS A 33 19.31 1.99 33.60
N SER A 34 18.77 2.76 34.53
CA SER A 34 17.66 3.71 34.37
C SER A 34 16.31 3.06 34.05
N THR A 35 15.49 2.89 35.08
CA THR A 35 14.05 2.68 35.02
C THR A 35 13.41 3.92 34.36
N LYS A 36 13.61 4.08 33.06
CA LYS A 36 12.88 5.05 32.26
C LYS A 36 11.46 4.52 32.25
N PHE A 37 10.57 5.18 32.99
CA PHE A 37 9.13 4.99 32.83
C PHE A 37 8.81 5.13 31.34
N SER A 38 8.71 4.01 30.63
CA SER A 38 8.27 4.01 29.24
C SER A 38 6.76 4.24 29.29
N SER A 39 6.35 5.40 28.78
CA SER A 39 4.92 5.69 28.65
C SER A 39 4.29 4.76 27.61
N ILE A 40 2.98 4.53 27.70
CA ILE A 40 2.22 3.82 26.66
C ILE A 40 2.47 4.43 25.28
N ALA A 41 2.59 5.76 25.20
CA ALA A 41 2.92 6.47 23.96
C ALA A 41 4.32 6.11 23.42
N THR A 42 5.31 5.95 24.30
CA THR A 42 6.68 5.55 23.91
C THR A 42 6.69 4.13 23.38
N GLN A 43 6.00 3.21 24.05
CA GLN A 43 5.87 1.82 23.61
C GLN A 43 5.14 1.73 22.27
N PHE A 44 4.01 2.41 22.12
CA PHE A 44 3.25 2.45 20.87
C PHE A 44 4.10 3.02 19.72
N LYS A 45 4.88 4.08 19.97
CA LYS A 45 5.79 4.65 18.96
C LYS A 45 6.83 3.62 18.49
N GLN A 46 7.43 2.86 19.41
CA GLN A 46 8.41 1.81 19.06
C GLN A 46 7.75 0.69 18.24
N GLN A 47 6.56 0.24 18.65
CA GLN A 47 5.80 -0.77 17.92
C GLN A 47 5.39 -0.31 16.52
N LEU A 48 4.92 0.94 16.39
CA LEU A 48 4.57 1.53 15.10
C LEU A 48 5.79 1.62 14.18
N GLN A 49 6.95 2.04 14.70
CA GLN A 49 8.18 2.12 13.93
C GLN A 49 8.60 0.75 13.38
N SER A 50 8.60 -0.29 14.23
CA SER A 50 8.93 -1.65 13.81
C SER A 50 7.95 -2.19 12.76
N LEU A 51 6.65 -1.88 12.88
CA LEU A 51 5.65 -2.23 11.88
C LEU A 51 5.93 -1.52 10.54
N LEU A 52 6.24 -0.22 10.56
CA LEU A 52 6.53 0.55 9.35
C LEU A 52 7.77 0.02 8.64
N GLU A 53 8.82 -0.35 9.37
CA GLU A 53 10.01 -0.99 8.80
C GLU A 53 9.66 -2.28 8.05
N THR A 54 8.85 -3.14 8.67
CA THR A 54 8.39 -4.39 8.06
C THR A 54 7.60 -4.14 6.78
N LEU A 55 6.66 -3.18 6.79
CA LEU A 55 5.85 -2.83 5.61
C LEU A 55 6.70 -2.19 4.51
N SER A 56 7.69 -1.37 4.87
CA SER A 56 8.58 -0.69 3.92
C SER A 56 9.50 -1.64 3.15
N ALA A 57 9.72 -2.85 3.68
CA ALA A 57 10.48 -3.91 3.01
C ALA A 57 9.65 -4.70 1.97
N THR A 58 8.37 -4.35 1.79
CA THR A 58 7.44 -5.03 0.88
C THR A 58 6.88 -4.07 -0.17
N GLU A 59 6.29 -4.60 -1.24
CA GLU A 59 5.53 -3.80 -2.20
C GLU A 59 4.14 -3.46 -1.61
N PRO A 60 3.79 -2.17 -1.42
CA PRO A 60 2.56 -1.80 -0.76
C PRO A 60 1.36 -1.78 -1.72
N HIS A 61 0.27 -2.42 -1.32
CA HIS A 61 -1.04 -2.30 -1.97
C HIS A 61 -2.02 -1.60 -1.04
N TYR A 62 -2.72 -0.56 -1.56
CA TYR A 62 -3.61 0.28 -0.75
C TYR A 62 -5.08 0.03 -1.07
N ILE A 63 -5.88 -0.27 -0.04
CA ILE A 63 -7.35 -0.32 -0.13
C ILE A 63 -7.93 0.83 0.69
N ARG A 64 -8.77 1.66 0.06
CA ARG A 64 -9.45 2.78 0.70
C ARG A 64 -10.94 2.46 0.86
N CYS A 65 -11.36 2.24 2.10
CA CYS A 65 -12.77 2.01 2.41
C CYS A 65 -13.53 3.35 2.48
N VAL A 66 -14.75 3.36 1.96
CA VAL A 66 -15.64 4.54 1.98
C VAL A 66 -16.96 4.15 2.64
N LYS A 67 -17.36 4.91 3.66
CA LYS A 67 -18.66 4.76 4.32
C LYS A 67 -19.72 5.54 3.53
N PRO A 68 -20.74 4.87 2.95
CA PRO A 68 -21.69 5.53 2.06
C PRO A 68 -22.72 6.39 2.79
N ASN A 69 -23.04 6.08 4.04
CA ASN A 69 -23.96 6.88 4.87
C ASN A 69 -23.72 6.64 6.36
N ASN A 70 -24.16 7.57 7.21
CA ASN A 70 -24.02 7.44 8.66
C ASN A 70 -25.09 6.58 9.35
N LEU A 71 -26.20 6.29 8.65
CA LEU A 71 -27.30 5.48 9.16
C LEU A 71 -27.01 3.97 9.17
N LEU A 72 -25.88 3.54 8.59
CA LEU A 72 -25.48 2.14 8.44
C LEU A 72 -26.52 1.30 7.68
N LYS A 73 -27.20 1.91 6.70
CA LYS A 73 -28.23 1.24 5.89
C LYS A 73 -27.76 1.02 4.45
N PRO A 74 -28.11 -0.11 3.82
CA PRO A 74 -27.82 -0.33 2.41
C PRO A 74 -28.66 0.61 1.53
N GLY A 75 -28.16 0.91 0.33
CA GLY A 75 -28.89 1.69 -0.69
C GLY A 75 -28.96 3.20 -0.45
N ILE A 76 -28.36 3.71 0.63
CA ILE A 76 -28.29 5.15 0.93
C ILE A 76 -26.87 5.66 0.66
N PHE A 77 -26.74 6.74 -0.10
CA PHE A 77 -25.46 7.37 -0.45
C PHE A 77 -25.49 8.87 -0.14
N GLU A 78 -24.64 9.29 0.80
CA GLU A 78 -24.51 10.67 1.26
C GLU A 78 -23.31 11.32 0.57
N ASN A 79 -23.59 12.08 -0.49
CA ASN A 79 -22.56 12.65 -1.38
C ASN A 79 -21.50 13.50 -0.64
N ASN A 80 -21.93 14.36 0.30
CA ASN A 80 -21.02 15.26 1.01
C ASN A 80 -20.03 14.49 1.89
N ASP A 81 -20.51 13.48 2.61
CA ASP A 81 -19.69 12.69 3.53
C ASP A 81 -18.70 11.81 2.76
N VAL A 82 -19.15 11.23 1.64
CA VAL A 82 -18.26 10.45 0.76
C VAL A 82 -17.21 11.36 0.11
N LEU A 83 -17.61 12.52 -0.40
CA LEU A 83 -16.67 13.47 -0.99
C LEU A 83 -15.61 13.93 0.02
N GLN A 84 -16.02 14.19 1.26
CA GLN A 84 -15.09 14.55 2.33
C GLN A 84 -14.11 13.40 2.64
N GLN A 85 -14.59 12.16 2.71
CA GLN A 85 -13.74 10.98 2.87
C GLN A 85 -12.73 10.83 1.72
N LEU A 86 -13.13 11.07 0.47
CA LEU A 86 -12.23 10.99 -0.68
C LEU A 86 -11.13 12.07 -0.64
N ARG A 87 -11.46 13.26 -0.12
CA ARG A 87 -10.48 14.35 0.09
C ARG A 87 -9.52 14.02 1.23
N CYS A 88 -10.05 13.73 2.42
CA CYS A 88 -9.24 13.41 3.60
C CYS A 88 -8.44 12.11 3.45
N GLY A 89 -8.98 11.13 2.71
CA GLY A 89 -8.33 9.88 2.38
C GLY A 89 -7.28 9.99 1.26
N GLY A 90 -7.10 11.17 0.67
CA GLY A 90 -6.08 11.42 -0.35
C GLY A 90 -6.37 10.79 -1.71
N VAL A 91 -7.59 10.28 -1.96
CA VAL A 91 -7.94 9.64 -3.24
C VAL A 91 -7.90 10.66 -4.37
N MET A 92 -8.50 11.84 -4.15
CA MET A 92 -8.47 12.93 -5.13
C MET A 92 -7.05 13.41 -5.43
N GLU A 93 -6.21 13.41 -4.40
CA GLU A 93 -4.81 13.84 -4.52
C GLU A 93 -3.97 12.80 -5.27
N ALA A 94 -4.17 11.51 -5.01
CA ALA A 94 -3.52 10.43 -5.73
C ALA A 94 -3.87 10.47 -7.23
N ILE A 95 -5.13 10.74 -7.58
CA ILE A 95 -5.56 10.95 -8.97
C ILE A 95 -4.82 12.16 -9.56
N ARG A 96 -4.79 13.28 -8.84
CA ARG A 96 -4.12 14.51 -9.28
C ARG A 96 -2.64 14.27 -9.59
N ILE A 97 -1.93 13.58 -8.69
CA ILE A 97 -0.50 13.24 -8.86
C ILE A 97 -0.31 12.33 -10.07
N SER A 98 -1.14 11.29 -10.21
CA SER A 98 -1.09 10.37 -11.36
C SER A 98 -1.30 11.11 -12.70
N CYS A 99 -2.25 12.04 -12.74
CA CYS A 99 -2.54 12.85 -13.92
C CYS A 99 -1.48 13.93 -14.23
N ALA A 100 -0.62 14.30 -13.28
CA ALA A 100 0.44 15.27 -13.53
C ALA A 100 1.57 14.70 -14.41
N GLY A 101 1.67 13.38 -14.52
CA GLY A 101 2.57 12.69 -15.45
C GLY A 101 1.86 12.23 -16.72
N TYR A 102 2.21 11.02 -17.16
CA TYR A 102 1.53 10.30 -18.24
C TYR A 102 0.69 9.16 -17.66
N PRO A 103 -0.58 9.40 -17.29
CA PRO A 103 -1.42 8.41 -16.60
C PRO A 103 -1.79 7.23 -17.50
N THR A 104 -1.74 7.41 -18.82
CA THR A 104 -2.01 6.36 -19.80
C THR A 104 -0.69 5.80 -20.32
N ARG A 105 -0.37 4.57 -19.93
CA ARG A 105 0.71 3.78 -20.51
C ARG A 105 0.09 2.58 -21.20
N LYS A 106 0.30 2.46 -22.52
CA LYS A 106 -0.21 1.37 -23.33
C LYS A 106 0.92 0.83 -24.18
N ASN A 107 0.87 -0.47 -24.46
CA ASN A 107 1.79 -1.06 -25.42
C ASN A 107 1.53 -0.49 -26.82
N PHE A 108 2.56 -0.50 -27.66
CA PHE A 108 2.49 0.09 -28.99
C PHE A 108 1.35 -0.50 -29.83
N ASP A 109 1.17 -1.82 -29.79
CA ASP A 109 0.14 -2.52 -30.56
C ASP A 109 -1.27 -2.08 -30.15
N GLU A 110 -1.53 -1.96 -28.84
CA GLU A 110 -2.81 -1.48 -28.31
C GLU A 110 -3.08 -0.03 -28.70
N PHE A 111 -2.03 0.81 -28.68
CA PHE A 111 -2.12 2.19 -29.09
C PHE A 111 -2.48 2.31 -30.58
N VAL A 112 -1.77 1.61 -31.45
CA VAL A 112 -2.03 1.60 -32.89
C VAL A 112 -3.41 1.05 -33.19
N GLN A 113 -3.79 -0.08 -32.59
CA GLN A 113 -5.11 -0.67 -32.78
C GLN A 113 -6.23 0.32 -32.41
N ARG A 114 -6.10 1.01 -31.26
CA ARG A 114 -7.11 1.95 -30.76
C ARG A 114 -7.19 3.24 -31.59
N PHE A 115 -6.05 3.76 -32.03
CA PHE A 115 -5.95 5.11 -32.61
C PHE A 115 -5.76 5.14 -34.13
N SER A 116 -5.72 3.97 -34.78
CA SER A 116 -5.53 3.85 -36.23
C SER A 116 -6.56 4.58 -37.10
N ILE A 117 -7.77 4.75 -36.59
CA ILE A 117 -8.85 5.45 -37.26
C ILE A 117 -8.60 6.97 -37.32
N MET A 118 -7.83 7.53 -36.37
CA MET A 118 -7.60 8.97 -36.31
C MET A 118 -6.71 9.48 -37.45
N GLU A 119 -5.77 8.65 -37.94
CA GLU A 119 -4.93 9.00 -39.09
C GLU A 119 -4.54 7.75 -39.90
N PRO A 120 -5.43 7.26 -40.78
CA PRO A 120 -5.22 6.01 -41.51
C PRO A 120 -4.14 6.11 -42.60
N LYS A 121 -3.72 7.31 -43.03
CA LYS A 121 -2.70 7.48 -44.08
C LYS A 121 -1.30 7.26 -43.54
N VAL A 122 -1.02 7.73 -42.32
CA VAL A 122 0.27 7.54 -41.66
C VAL A 122 0.50 6.06 -41.43
N LEU A 123 -0.45 5.33 -40.84
CA LEU A 123 -0.26 3.90 -40.57
C LEU A 123 -0.03 3.06 -41.83
N LYS A 124 -0.71 3.34 -42.94
CA LYS A 124 -0.44 2.63 -44.21
C LYS A 124 1.01 2.80 -44.70
N SER A 125 1.63 3.94 -44.44
CA SER A 125 3.05 4.19 -44.76
C SER A 125 3.99 3.40 -43.83
N TRP A 126 3.68 3.35 -42.52
CA TRP A 126 4.49 2.64 -41.53
C TRP A 126 4.36 1.12 -41.62
N TYR A 127 3.18 0.58 -41.92
CA TYR A 127 2.99 -0.87 -42.15
C TYR A 127 3.75 -1.35 -43.40
N LEU A 128 3.87 -0.53 -44.45
CA LEU A 128 4.68 -0.86 -45.62
C LEU A 128 6.18 -0.86 -45.30
N LEU A 129 6.66 0.10 -44.50
CA LEU A 129 8.06 0.16 -44.07
C LEU A 129 8.41 -0.96 -43.06
N LEU A 130 7.51 -1.27 -42.12
CA LEU A 130 7.67 -2.38 -41.18
C LEU A 130 7.62 -3.74 -41.90
N LEU A 131 6.79 -3.94 -42.93
CA LEU A 131 6.84 -5.17 -43.74
C LEU A 131 8.19 -5.33 -44.45
N PHE A 132 8.82 -4.23 -44.88
CA PHE A 132 10.17 -4.27 -45.47
C PHE A 132 11.28 -4.55 -44.43
N SER A 133 11.16 -4.05 -43.20
CA SER A 133 12.17 -4.30 -42.14
C SER A 133 11.97 -5.62 -41.40
N VAL A 134 10.74 -6.06 -41.16
CA VAL A 134 10.41 -7.35 -40.51
C VAL A 134 10.85 -8.54 -41.36
N PHE A 135 10.88 -8.42 -42.69
CA PHE A 135 11.44 -9.45 -43.57
C PHE A 135 12.99 -9.52 -43.53
N SER A 136 13.67 -8.53 -42.93
CA SER A 136 15.14 -8.52 -42.76
C SER A 136 15.60 -8.78 -41.32
N PHE A 137 14.71 -8.75 -40.33
CA PHE A 137 15.08 -8.80 -38.90
C PHE A 137 14.49 -10.02 -38.17
N SER A 138 14.33 -11.14 -38.88
CA SER A 138 13.83 -12.41 -38.31
C SER A 138 14.93 -13.27 -37.66
N ASP A 139 16.07 -12.69 -37.28
CA ASP A 139 17.17 -13.48 -36.74
C ASP A 139 18.04 -12.76 -35.71
N HIS A 140 17.48 -11.98 -34.77
CA HIS A 140 18.10 -11.69 -33.45
C HIS A 140 17.19 -10.77 -32.62
N THR A 141 16.31 -11.36 -31.81
CA THR A 141 15.74 -10.69 -30.63
C THR A 141 15.67 -11.71 -29.49
N ASP A 142 16.68 -11.70 -28.63
CA ASP A 142 16.53 -12.13 -27.25
C ASP A 142 17.01 -11.00 -26.34
N GLU A 143 16.16 -10.73 -25.33
CA GLU A 143 16.36 -9.91 -24.14
C GLU A 143 16.66 -8.41 -24.29
N CYS A 144 15.58 -7.63 -24.23
CA CYS A 144 15.59 -6.39 -23.45
C CYS A 144 14.47 -6.48 -22.40
N ASP A 145 14.82 -7.11 -21.29
CA ASP A 145 14.14 -6.96 -20.00
C ASP A 145 14.26 -5.49 -19.59
N CYS A 146 13.12 -4.79 -19.52
CA CYS A 146 13.04 -3.45 -18.94
C CYS A 146 12.36 -3.56 -17.57
N THR A 147 12.98 -4.35 -16.70
CA THR A 147 12.92 -4.12 -15.26
C THR A 147 13.94 -3.03 -14.88
N GLU A 148 13.62 -2.32 -13.79
CA GLU A 148 14.44 -1.32 -13.09
C GLU A 148 14.36 0.14 -13.55
N HIS A 149 14.28 1.13 -12.65
CA HIS A 149 13.92 1.25 -11.23
C HIS A 149 13.88 2.77 -10.96
N ASN A 150 13.01 3.18 -10.02
CA ASN A 150 12.97 4.47 -9.32
C ASN A 150 12.41 5.71 -10.06
#